data_AF-V9E659-F1
#
_entry.id   AF-V9E659-F1
#
_cell.length_a   1.000
_cell.length_b   1.000
_cell.length_c   1.000
_cell.angle_alpha   90.00
_cell.angle_beta   90.00
_cell.angle_gamma   90.00
#
_symmetry.space_group_name_H-M   'P 1'
#
loop_
_entity.id
_entity.type
_entity.pdbx_description
1 polymer ?
#
loop_
_entity_poly.entity_id
_entity_poly.type
_entity_poly.pdbx_seq_one_letter_code
_entity_poly.pdbx_strand_id
1 'polypeptide(L)'
;MTAPASQLPHILQKTREKNGGKTRQWLCKVCSALAGPGTRSFESSYFCKACSIAKKGRVALCNNARRLELGSDLTCSQVSHQTWKNGTAIPPEYQDKIRFINKRRVDDVDSEEGFW
;
A
#
# COMPACT_ATOMS: atom_id res chain seq x y z
N MET A 1 24.92 -11.19 -11.32
CA MET A 1 23.67 -11.28 -12.11
C MET A 1 22.53 -11.50 -11.13
N THR A 2 21.71 -10.48 -10.86
CA THR A 2 20.65 -10.53 -9.82
C THR A 2 19.40 -11.20 -10.40
N ALA A 3 18.96 -12.31 -9.81
CA ALA A 3 17.76 -13.05 -10.24
C ALA A 3 16.50 -12.17 -10.24
N PRO A 4 15.56 -12.34 -11.19
CA PRO A 4 14.38 -11.50 -11.26
C PRO A 4 13.39 -11.89 -10.14
N ALA A 5 13.11 -10.93 -9.27
CA ALA A 5 12.11 -11.06 -8.22
C ALA A 5 10.74 -11.35 -8.86
N SER A 6 10.16 -12.51 -8.56
CA SER A 6 8.75 -12.91 -8.71
C SER A 6 7.99 -12.27 -9.89
N GLN A 7 7.82 -13.03 -10.97
CA GLN A 7 7.21 -12.67 -12.27
C GLN A 7 5.73 -12.23 -12.25
N LEU A 8 5.10 -11.97 -11.11
CA LEU A 8 3.76 -11.37 -11.11
C LEU A 8 3.91 -9.88 -11.45
N PRO A 9 3.21 -9.38 -12.49
CA PRO A 9 3.33 -7.99 -12.86
C PRO A 9 2.83 -7.13 -11.69
N HIS A 10 3.69 -6.21 -11.23
CA HIS A 10 3.44 -5.31 -10.11
C HIS A 10 2.46 -4.18 -10.50
N ILE A 11 1.27 -4.56 -10.95
CA ILE A 11 0.21 -3.67 -11.44
C ILE A 11 -0.67 -3.25 -10.26
N LEU A 12 -1.00 -1.96 -10.21
CA LEU A 12 -1.95 -1.43 -9.25
C LEU A 12 -3.38 -1.79 -9.63
N GLN A 13 -4.10 -2.39 -8.70
CA GLN A 13 -5.52 -2.73 -8.84
C GLN A 13 -6.36 -1.82 -7.95
N LYS A 14 -7.49 -1.34 -8.47
CA LYS A 14 -8.46 -0.59 -7.68
C LYS A 14 -9.20 -1.54 -6.74
N THR A 15 -9.34 -1.18 -5.48
CA THR A 15 -10.13 -1.96 -4.52
C THR A 15 -11.61 -1.97 -4.91
N ARG A 16 -12.29 -3.05 -4.54
CA ARG A 16 -13.75 -3.12 -4.54
C ARG A 16 -14.35 -2.96 -3.13
N GLU A 17 -13.50 -2.97 -2.08
CA GLU A 17 -13.96 -2.74 -0.71
C GLU A 17 -14.59 -1.36 -0.58
N LYS A 18 -15.77 -1.31 0.04
CA LYS A 18 -16.45 -0.07 0.40
C LYS A 18 -16.40 0.14 1.91
N ASN A 19 -16.53 1.40 2.33
CA ASN A 19 -16.79 1.79 3.70
C ASN A 19 -18.07 2.65 3.66
N GLY A 20 -19.20 2.06 4.06
CA GLY A 20 -20.52 2.59 3.72
C GLY A 20 -20.71 2.71 2.21
N GLY A 21 -21.21 3.87 1.74
CA GLY A 21 -21.43 4.13 0.30
C GLY A 21 -20.18 4.47 -0.52
N LYS A 22 -19.00 4.61 0.11
CA LYS A 22 -17.78 5.11 -0.57
C LYS A 22 -16.73 4.00 -0.74
N THR A 23 -15.94 4.08 -1.81
CA THR A 23 -14.79 3.17 -2.01
C THR A 23 -13.78 3.39 -0.90
N ARG A 24 -13.36 2.31 -0.24
CA ARG A 24 -12.40 2.38 0.85
C ARG A 24 -11.03 2.85 0.34
N GLN A 25 -10.39 3.71 1.11
CA GLN A 25 -9.04 4.20 0.84
C GLN A 25 -8.09 3.72 1.95
N TRP A 26 -6.80 3.60 1.63
CA TRP A 26 -5.73 3.30 2.59
C TRP A 26 -4.55 4.21 2.39
N LEU A 27 -3.82 4.44 3.47
CA LEU A 27 -2.55 5.15 3.41
C LEU A 27 -1.57 4.48 2.45
N CYS A 28 -1.12 5.26 1.47
CA CYS A 28 -0.08 4.84 0.54
C CYS A 28 1.23 4.66 1.28
N LYS A 29 1.87 3.48 1.17
CA LYS A 29 3.10 3.16 1.93
C LYS A 29 4.23 4.15 1.67
N VAL A 30 4.45 4.53 0.42
CA VAL A 30 5.46 5.54 0.05
C VAL A 30 5.11 6.93 0.58
N CYS A 31 3.82 7.31 0.57
CA CYS A 31 3.42 8.61 1.10
C CYS A 31 3.52 8.66 2.62
N SER A 32 3.30 7.54 3.31
CA SER A 32 3.47 7.45 4.76
C SER A 32 4.95 7.56 5.15
N ALA A 33 5.84 6.93 4.40
CA ALA A 33 7.28 7.05 4.61
C ALA A 33 7.79 8.50 4.47
N LEU A 34 7.33 9.19 3.41
CA LEU A 34 7.77 10.53 3.06
C LEU A 34 6.99 11.64 3.76
N ALA A 35 5.95 11.29 4.52
CA ALA A 35 5.21 12.27 5.31
C ALA A 35 6.12 12.84 6.41
N GLY A 36 6.19 14.16 6.49
CA GLY A 36 6.82 14.86 7.59
C GLY A 36 6.07 14.64 8.91
N PRO A 37 6.72 14.89 10.07
CA PRO A 37 6.08 14.79 11.36
C PRO A 37 4.80 15.64 11.43
N GLY A 38 3.71 15.06 11.92
CA GLY A 38 2.41 15.74 12.02
C GLY A 38 1.65 15.91 10.71
N THR A 39 2.18 15.49 9.56
CA THR A 39 1.50 15.61 8.27
C THR A 39 0.68 14.37 7.93
N ARG A 40 -0.54 14.58 7.41
CA ARG A 40 -1.40 13.49 6.94
C ARG A 40 -0.86 12.91 5.64
N SER A 41 -0.60 11.61 5.63
CA SER A 41 -0.18 10.91 4.41
C SER A 41 -1.33 10.77 3.41
N PHE A 42 -0.99 10.63 2.12
CA PHE A 42 -1.98 10.45 1.07
C PHE A 42 -2.63 9.06 1.11
N GLU A 43 -3.93 9.01 0.81
CA GLU A 43 -4.71 7.78 0.77
C GLU A 43 -4.98 7.34 -0.68
N SER A 44 -5.08 6.03 -0.92
CA SER A 44 -5.35 5.46 -2.23
C SER A 44 -6.30 4.27 -2.13
N SER A 45 -7.15 4.13 -3.14
CA SER A 45 -7.97 2.93 -3.37
C SER A 45 -7.22 1.86 -4.15
N TYR A 46 -6.01 2.17 -4.61
CA TYR A 46 -5.18 1.25 -5.38
C TYR A 46 -4.21 0.48 -4.48
N PHE A 47 -3.98 -0.78 -4.85
CA PHE A 47 -3.03 -1.66 -4.16
C PHE A 47 -2.33 -2.58 -5.14
N CYS A 48 -1.12 -3.03 -4.78
CA CYS A 48 -0.41 -4.05 -5.55
C CYS A 48 -0.79 -5.44 -5.02
N LYS A 49 -1.44 -6.27 -5.85
CA LYS A 49 -1.84 -7.63 -5.46
C LYS A 49 -0.64 -8.51 -5.14
N ALA A 50 0.41 -8.47 -5.97
CA ALA A 50 1.64 -9.25 -5.79
C ALA A 50 2.34 -8.90 -4.46
N CYS A 51 2.59 -7.62 -4.20
CA CYS A 51 3.20 -7.17 -2.95
C CYS A 51 2.31 -7.47 -1.73
N SER A 52 0.98 -7.41 -1.90
CA SER A 52 0.06 -7.70 -0.80
C SER A 52 0.07 -9.18 -0.40
N ILE A 53 0.18 -10.08 -1.37
CA ILE A 53 0.36 -11.52 -1.14
C ILE A 53 1.71 -11.77 -0.46
N ALA A 54 2.80 -11.22 -1.02
CA ALA A 54 4.15 -11.41 -0.49
C ALA A 54 4.31 -10.92 0.96
N LYS A 55 3.67 -9.80 1.31
CA LYS A 55 3.72 -9.21 2.66
C LYS A 55 2.63 -9.72 3.60
N LYS A 56 1.74 -10.62 3.15
CA LYS A 56 0.56 -11.11 3.92
C LYS A 56 -0.30 -9.97 4.49
N GLY A 57 -0.37 -8.84 3.78
CA GLY A 57 -1.02 -7.62 4.23
C GLY A 57 -1.19 -6.62 3.09
N ARG A 58 -2.12 -5.68 3.21
CA ARG A 58 -2.46 -4.78 2.10
C ARG A 58 -1.33 -3.77 1.84
N VAL A 59 -0.80 -3.79 0.62
CA VAL A 59 0.19 -2.83 0.11
C VAL A 59 -0.50 -1.82 -0.81
N ALA A 60 -1.03 -0.76 -0.20
CA ALA A 60 -1.65 0.36 -0.91
C ALA A 60 -0.60 1.33 -1.44
N LEU A 61 -0.73 1.71 -2.71
CA LEU A 61 0.20 2.58 -3.44
C LEU A 61 -0.62 3.49 -4.36
N CYS A 62 -0.29 4.79 -4.39
CA CYS A 62 -0.85 5.70 -5.39
C CYS A 62 0.01 5.75 -6.66
N ASN A 63 -0.57 6.20 -7.77
CA ASN A 63 0.16 6.41 -9.02
C ASN A 63 0.57 7.87 -9.26
N ASN A 64 0.65 8.67 -8.20
CA ASN A 64 1.03 10.08 -8.30
C ASN A 64 2.55 10.19 -8.34
N ALA A 65 3.07 10.94 -9.32
CA ALA A 65 4.47 11.35 -9.39
C ALA A 65 4.83 12.16 -8.14
N ARG A 66 6.00 11.88 -7.57
CA ARG A 66 6.53 12.62 -6.42
C ARG A 66 7.82 13.29 -6.84
N ARG A 67 7.87 14.62 -6.73
CA ARG A 67 9.12 15.36 -6.84
C ARG A 67 9.92 15.08 -5.56
N LEU A 68 10.80 14.08 -5.61
CA LEU A 68 11.81 13.89 -4.57
C LEU A 68 12.85 15.00 -4.69
N GLU A 69 13.57 15.31 -3.61
CA GLU A 69 14.56 16.40 -3.59
C GLU A 69 15.67 16.23 -4.66
N LEU A 70 15.87 15.01 -5.16
CA LEU A 70 16.77 14.69 -6.27
C LEU A 70 16.12 14.80 -7.67
N GLY A 71 14.94 15.40 -7.81
CA GLY A 71 14.34 15.71 -9.11
C GLY A 71 13.74 14.51 -9.87
N SER A 72 13.65 13.32 -9.26
CA SER A 72 12.98 12.18 -9.90
C SER A 72 11.47 12.39 -9.96
N ASP A 73 10.85 12.10 -11.09
CA ASP A 73 9.40 12.14 -11.37
C ASP A 73 8.69 10.80 -11.11
N LEU A 74 9.34 9.90 -10.36
CA LEU A 74 8.83 8.56 -10.10
C LEU A 74 7.50 8.60 -9.34
N THR A 75 6.57 7.73 -9.75
CA THR A 75 5.34 7.50 -9.00
C THR A 75 5.60 6.69 -7.76
N CYS A 76 4.72 6.77 -6.75
CA CYS A 76 4.85 5.92 -5.56
C CYS A 76 4.84 4.41 -5.90
N SER A 77 4.19 3.99 -6.99
CA SER A 77 4.31 2.62 -7.50
C SER A 77 5.75 2.30 -7.90
N GLN A 78 6.38 3.18 -8.69
CA GLN A 78 7.75 2.99 -9.14
C GLN A 78 8.74 3.03 -7.98
N VAL A 79 8.62 3.98 -7.03
CA VAL A 79 9.48 4.03 -5.84
C VAL A 79 9.40 2.72 -5.04
N SER A 80 8.19 2.21 -4.79
CA SER A 80 8.01 0.97 -4.04
C SER A 80 8.61 -0.25 -4.75
N HIS A 81 8.47 -0.35 -6.08
CA HIS A 81 8.90 -1.53 -6.83
C HIS A 81 10.37 -1.47 -7.26
N GLN A 82 10.83 -0.32 -7.75
CA GLN A 82 12.18 -0.12 -8.29
C GLN A 82 13.18 0.22 -7.19
N THR A 83 12.90 1.27 -6.39
CA THR A 83 13.84 1.76 -5.37
C THR A 83 13.83 0.88 -4.13
N TRP A 84 12.64 0.50 -3.63
CA TRP A 84 12.51 -0.29 -2.40
C TRP A 84 12.37 -1.79 -2.63
N LYS A 85 12.66 -2.28 -3.85
CA LYS A 85 12.61 -3.71 -4.21
C LYS A 85 11.32 -4.38 -3.72
N ASN A 86 10.17 -3.91 -4.19
CA ASN A 86 8.84 -4.39 -3.80
C ASN A 86 8.53 -4.20 -2.29
N GLY A 87 9.08 -3.15 -1.68
CA GLY A 87 8.95 -2.86 -0.25
C GLY A 87 9.76 -3.79 0.66
N THR A 88 10.82 -4.42 0.15
CA THR A 88 11.75 -5.24 0.95
C THR A 88 13.02 -4.50 1.34
N ALA A 89 13.44 -3.51 0.55
CA ALA A 89 14.61 -2.68 0.78
C ALA A 89 14.19 -1.24 1.08
N ILE A 90 13.34 -1.06 2.10
CA ILE A 90 12.92 0.27 2.56
C ILE A 90 14.05 0.87 3.40
N PRO A 91 14.51 2.09 3.11
CA PRO A 91 15.54 2.75 3.90
C PRO A 91 15.16 2.84 5.39
N PRO A 92 16.12 2.62 6.31
CA PRO A 92 15.85 2.54 7.75
C PRO A 92 15.17 3.79 8.32
N GLU A 93 15.44 4.97 7.76
CA GLU A 93 14.82 6.26 8.13
C GLU A 93 13.31 6.36 7.85
N TYR A 94 12.76 5.38 7.12
CA TYR A 94 11.35 5.32 6.74
C TYR A 94 10.62 4.10 7.30
N GLN A 95 11.31 3.12 7.87
CA GLN A 95 10.69 1.83 8.24
C GLN A 95 9.66 1.99 9.36
N ASP A 96 9.95 2.82 10.36
CA ASP A 96 9.10 3.14 11.50
C ASP A 96 7.81 3.89 11.10
N LYS A 97 7.85 4.61 9.99
CA LYS A 97 6.72 5.39 9.45
C LYS A 97 5.72 4.54 8.66
N ILE A 98 6.10 3.31 8.27
CA ILE A 98 5.27 2.46 7.41
C ILE A 98 4.66 1.32 8.21
N ARG A 99 3.34 1.38 8.42
CA ARG A 99 2.61 0.28 9.06
C ARG A 99 2.13 -0.74 8.05
N PHE A 100 2.57 -1.99 8.15
CA PHE A 100 1.96 -3.11 7.44
C PHE A 100 0.90 -3.75 8.34
N ILE A 101 -0.38 -3.58 7.97
CA ILE A 101 -1.47 -4.22 8.71
C ILE A 101 -1.62 -5.64 8.14
N ASN A 102 -1.13 -6.63 8.87
CA ASN A 102 -1.30 -8.05 8.56
C ASN A 102 -2.74 -8.46 8.86
N LYS A 103 -3.61 -8.36 7.85
CA LYS A 103 -5.07 -8.64 7.93
C LYS A 103 -5.80 -7.80 8.98
N ARG A 104 -6.98 -7.29 8.63
CA ARG A 104 -7.94 -6.91 9.67
C ARG A 104 -8.49 -8.21 10.26
N ARG A 105 -8.82 -8.21 11.56
CA ARG A 105 -9.80 -9.16 12.13
C ARG A 105 -10.99 -9.16 11.17
N VAL A 106 -11.48 -10.35 10.84
CA VAL A 106 -12.77 -10.49 10.16
C VAL A 106 -13.74 -9.68 11.02
N ASP A 107 -14.17 -8.53 10.51
CA ASP A 107 -15.25 -7.78 11.16
C ASP A 107 -16.46 -8.73 11.08
N ASP A 108 -16.99 -9.07 12.24
CA ASP A 108 -18.14 -9.92 12.50
C ASP A 108 -19.30 -9.48 11.60
N VAL A 109 -19.53 -10.24 10.53
CA VAL A 109 -20.73 -10.14 9.69
C VAL A 109 -21.35 -11.52 9.75
N ASP A 110 -22.23 -11.71 10.73
CA ASP A 110 -23.63 -12.07 10.51
C ASP A 110 -24.25 -12.53 11.84
N SER A 111 -25.17 -11.75 12.40
CA SER A 111 -26.12 -12.21 13.43
C SER A 111 -27.40 -11.42 13.29
N GLU A 112 -28.03 -11.55 12.12
CA GLU A 112 -29.47 -11.36 11.99
C GLU A 112 -30.05 -12.53 11.22
N GLU A 113 -30.23 -13.67 11.89
CA GLU A 113 -31.30 -14.62 11.55
C GLU A 113 -31.82 -15.33 12.82
N GLY A 114 -33.10 -15.06 13.12
CA GLY A 114 -34.03 -16.09 13.60
C GLY A 114 -34.30 -16.19 15.09
N PHE A 115 -35.39 -15.56 15.55
CA PHE A 115 -36.28 -16.21 16.52
C PHE A 115 -37.74 -15.87 16.21
N TRP A 116 -38.57 -16.91 16.16
CA TRP A 116 -39.99 -16.93 15.81
C TRP A 116 -40.86 -16.04 16.70
#